data_AF-A0A1W9H4Z3-F1
#
_entry.id   AF-A0A1W9H4Z3-F1
#
_cell.length_a   1.000
_cell.length_b   1.000
_cell.length_c   1.000
_cell.angle_alpha   90.00
_cell.angle_beta   90.00
_cell.angle_gamma   90.00
#
_symmetry.space_group_name_H-M   'P 1'
#
loop_
_entity.id
_entity.type
_entity.pdbx_description
1 polymer ?
#
loop_
_entity_poly.entity_id
_entity_poly.type
_entity_poly.pdbx_seq_one_letter_code
_entity_poly.pdbx_strand_id
1 'polypeptide(L)'
;MHPIVPVIMAVGAILFFVGIIVQTRLGSKRIKTIQLRGKDYKLWQFVVTTVGSGVALIIISVLIPKYISYQPESATQTVQPVISGNLKYELDSVLSSLKINNGPMMDAISRFQVEFHDTMKRGDKNVADLLVLEIAFRIRTDLQKQDYPENQIEREVERIVGILKQTAQQGNAK
;
A
#
# COMPACT_ATOMS: atom_id res chain seq x y z
N MET A 1 -9.35 8.91 -0.37
CA MET A 1 -9.18 9.05 -1.84
C MET A 1 -8.06 10.04 -2.08
N HIS A 2 -6.95 9.63 -2.72
CA HIS A 2 -5.81 10.53 -2.91
C HIS A 2 -6.24 11.71 -3.82
N PRO A 3 -5.96 12.97 -3.43
CA PRO A 3 -6.38 14.15 -4.21
C PRO A 3 -5.75 14.21 -5.61
N ILE A 4 -4.71 13.42 -5.87
CA ILE A 4 -4.05 13.30 -7.17
C ILE A 4 -4.97 12.72 -8.26
N VAL A 5 -5.84 11.76 -7.93
CA VAL A 5 -6.71 11.13 -8.94
C VAL A 5 -7.76 12.12 -9.46
N PRO A 6 -8.50 12.85 -8.61
CA PRO A 6 -9.36 13.94 -9.05
C PRO A 6 -8.61 15.04 -9.81
N VAL A 7 -7.37 15.37 -9.42
CA VAL A 7 -6.56 16.42 -10.07
C VAL A 7 -6.17 16.03 -11.49
N ILE A 8 -5.68 14.80 -11.71
CA ILE A 8 -5.32 14.32 -13.06
C ILE A 8 -6.57 14.23 -13.95
N MET A 9 -7.69 13.74 -13.41
CA MET A 9 -8.97 13.70 -14.12
C MET A 9 -9.46 15.10 -14.49
N ALA A 10 -9.39 16.06 -13.57
CA ALA A 10 -9.77 17.44 -13.83
C ALA A 10 -8.88 18.11 -14.89
N VAL A 11 -7.56 17.90 -14.84
CA VAL A 11 -6.63 18.41 -15.86
C VAL A 11 -6.92 17.79 -17.23
N GLY A 12 -7.18 16.48 -17.30
CA GLY A 12 -7.57 15.81 -18.53
C GLY A 12 -8.88 16.36 -19.11
N ALA A 13 -9.89 16.58 -18.26
CA ALA A 13 -11.16 17.17 -18.66
C ALA A 13 -10.99 18.61 -19.17
N ILE A 14 -10.19 19.44 -18.49
CA ILE A 14 -9.89 20.82 -18.92
C ILE A 14 -9.23 20.82 -20.30
N LEU A 15 -8.24 19.95 -20.54
CA LEU A 15 -7.58 19.84 -21.85
C LEU A 15 -8.54 19.40 -22.95
N PHE A 16 -9.44 18.46 -22.65
CA PHE A 16 -10.47 18.00 -23.57
C PHE A 16 -11.45 19.11 -23.97
N PHE A 17 -11.98 19.85 -23.00
CA PHE A 17 -12.90 20.97 -23.27
C PHE A 17 -12.21 22.12 -24.00
N VAL A 18 -10.98 22.46 -23.65
CA VAL A 18 -10.20 23.48 -24.37
C VAL A 18 -9.99 23.05 -25.84
N GLY A 19 -9.68 21.78 -26.10
CA GLY A 19 -9.58 21.24 -27.46
C GLY A 19 -10.88 21.42 -28.27
N ILE A 20 -12.02 21.07 -27.68
CA ILE A 20 -13.34 21.21 -28.32
C ILE A 20 -13.72 22.68 -28.57
N ILE A 21 -13.46 23.57 -27.60
CA ILE A 21 -13.77 25.00 -27.74
C ILE A 21 -12.92 25.63 -28.84
N VAL A 22 -11.61 25.33 -28.87
CA VAL A 22 -10.69 25.77 -29.92
C VAL A 22 -11.15 25.26 -31.28
N GLN A 23 -11.50 23.98 -31.40
CA GLN A 23 -11.98 23.39 -32.65
C GLN A 23 -13.29 24.02 -33.13
N THR A 24 -14.24 24.26 -32.22
CA THR A 24 -15.53 24.88 -32.55
C THR A 24 -15.36 26.33 -32.99
N ARG A 25 -14.53 27.10 -32.27
CA ARG A 25 -14.35 28.54 -32.50
C ARG A 25 -13.50 28.85 -33.74
N LEU A 26 -12.46 28.07 -34.01
CA LEU A 26 -11.59 28.24 -35.19
C LEU A 26 -12.12 27.51 -36.42
N GLY A 27 -12.81 26.38 -36.23
CA GLY A 27 -13.54 25.68 -37.29
C GLY A 27 -14.66 26.54 -37.89
N SER A 28 -15.40 27.27 -37.04
CA SER A 28 -16.43 28.24 -37.49
C SER A 28 -15.83 29.39 -38.32
N LYS A 29 -14.59 29.81 -38.02
CA LYS A 29 -13.88 30.87 -38.76
C LYS A 29 -13.08 30.37 -39.97
N ARG A 30 -13.10 29.07 -40.30
CA ARG A 30 -12.26 28.41 -41.35
C ARG A 30 -10.76 28.72 -41.26
N ILE A 31 -10.25 29.03 -40.07
CA ILE A 31 -8.83 29.35 -39.86
C ILE A 31 -8.07 28.03 -39.69
N LYS A 32 -7.14 27.74 -40.61
CA LYS A 32 -6.42 26.44 -40.67
C LYS A 32 -5.13 26.41 -39.85
N THR A 33 -4.72 27.52 -39.26
CA THR A 33 -3.45 27.68 -38.52
C THR A 33 -3.69 28.34 -37.16
N ILE A 34 -3.06 27.80 -36.11
CA ILE A 34 -2.99 28.39 -34.78
C ILE A 34 -1.55 28.84 -34.56
N GLN A 35 -1.36 30.09 -34.20
CA GLN A 35 -0.06 30.63 -33.84
C GLN A 35 0.13 30.50 -32.33
N LEU A 36 1.05 29.63 -31.91
CA LEU A 36 1.33 29.35 -30.51
C LEU A 36 2.81 29.57 -30.25
N ARG A 37 3.14 30.51 -29.35
CA ARG A 37 4.52 30.81 -28.96
C ARG A 37 5.44 31.19 -30.14
N GLY A 38 4.90 31.95 -31.10
CA GLY A 38 5.63 32.43 -32.29
C GLY A 38 5.80 31.40 -33.41
N LYS A 39 5.20 30.20 -33.29
CA LYS A 39 5.29 29.14 -34.30
C LYS A 39 3.89 28.77 -34.80
N ASP A 40 3.78 28.60 -36.11
CA ASP A 40 2.51 28.26 -36.76
C ASP A 40 2.28 26.74 -36.74
N TYR A 41 1.18 26.33 -36.11
CA TYR A 41 0.75 24.94 -36.07
C TYR A 41 -0.53 24.77 -36.88
N LYS A 42 -0.63 23.68 -37.63
CA LYS A 42 -1.87 23.33 -38.34
C LYS A 42 -2.96 23.00 -37.31
N LEU A 43 -4.16 23.57 -37.47
CA LEU A 43 -5.30 23.42 -36.56
C LEU A 43 -5.59 21.95 -36.26
N TRP A 44 -5.61 21.11 -37.29
CA TRP A 44 -5.90 19.69 -37.16
C TRP A 44 -4.83 18.94 -36.35
N GLN A 45 -3.55 19.28 -36.55
CA GLN A 45 -2.46 18.68 -35.78
C GLN A 45 -2.54 19.11 -34.31
N PHE A 46 -2.86 20.37 -34.03
CA PHE A 46 -3.09 20.86 -32.68
C PHE A 46 -4.23 20.08 -32.01
N VAL A 47 -5.41 20.03 -32.63
CA VAL A 47 -6.59 19.32 -32.10
C VAL A 47 -6.28 17.85 -31.80
N VAL A 48 -5.63 17.13 -32.72
CA VAL A 48 -5.26 15.72 -32.52
C VAL A 48 -4.30 15.58 -31.33
N THR A 49 -3.30 16.45 -31.20
CA THR A 49 -2.35 16.40 -30.07
C THR A 49 -3.01 16.71 -28.72
N THR A 50 -3.88 17.72 -28.66
CA THR A 50 -4.51 18.15 -27.40
C THR A 50 -5.58 17.15 -26.93
N VAL A 51 -6.44 16.69 -27.86
CA VAL A 51 -7.48 15.69 -27.56
C VAL A 51 -6.84 14.34 -27.27
N GLY A 52 -5.86 13.91 -28.08
CA GLY A 52 -5.14 12.66 -27.88
C GLY A 52 -4.40 12.63 -26.54
N SER A 53 -3.73 13.73 -26.16
CA SER A 53 -3.09 13.87 -24.84
C SER A 53 -4.10 13.80 -23.69
N GLY A 54 -5.25 14.48 -23.82
CA GLY A 54 -6.32 14.41 -22.82
C GLY A 54 -6.85 12.99 -22.60
N VAL A 55 -7.12 12.25 -23.67
CA VAL A 55 -7.58 10.85 -23.61
C VAL A 55 -6.51 9.94 -23.01
N ALA A 56 -5.25 10.10 -23.43
CA ALA A 56 -4.13 9.33 -22.90
C ALA A 56 -3.96 9.55 -21.38
N LEU A 57 -4.08 10.79 -20.90
CA LEU A 57 -4.00 11.12 -19.48
C LEU A 57 -5.15 10.50 -18.67
N ILE A 58 -6.37 10.47 -19.23
CA ILE A 58 -7.51 9.79 -18.59
C ILE A 58 -7.25 8.28 -18.48
N ILE A 59 -6.77 7.63 -19.55
CA ILE A 59 -6.46 6.20 -19.54
C ILE A 59 -5.34 5.89 -18.54
N ILE A 60 -4.25 6.68 -18.53
CA ILE A 60 -3.15 6.53 -17.57
C ILE A 60 -3.67 6.71 -16.14
N SER A 61 -4.56 7.68 -15.90
CA SER A 61 -5.17 7.90 -14.58
C SER A 61 -5.96 6.68 -14.08
N VAL A 62 -6.63 5.95 -14.98
CA VAL A 62 -7.35 4.72 -14.66
C VAL A 62 -6.40 3.53 -14.49
N LEU A 63 -5.24 3.52 -15.16
CA LEU A 63 -4.26 2.45 -15.07
C LEU A 63 -3.32 2.56 -13.86
N ILE A 64 -3.03 3.76 -13.36
CA ILE A 64 -2.15 3.98 -12.19
C ILE A 64 -2.55 3.12 -10.97
N PRO A 65 -3.84 3.06 -10.57
CA PRO A 65 -4.28 2.21 -9.46
C PRO A 65 -4.10 0.70 -9.70
N LYS A 66 -3.99 0.27 -10.96
CA LYS A 66 -3.94 -1.15 -11.34
C LYS A 66 -2.51 -1.71 -11.35
N TYR A 67 -1.52 -0.85 -11.62
CA TYR A 67 -0.10 -1.25 -11.73
C TYR A 67 0.76 -0.77 -10.57
N ILE A 68 0.28 0.18 -9.78
CA ILE A 68 0.93 0.62 -8.54
C ILE A 68 0.01 0.21 -7.40
N SER A 69 0.32 -0.93 -6.76
CA SER A 69 -0.21 -1.23 -5.44
C SER A 69 0.17 -0.07 -4.54
N TYR A 70 -0.82 0.75 -4.24
CA TYR A 70 -0.69 1.90 -3.35
C TYR A 70 -0.18 1.40 -2.00
N GLN A 71 1.10 1.64 -1.73
CA GLN A 71 1.64 1.64 -0.39
C GLN A 71 1.43 3.07 0.11
N PRO A 72 0.47 3.32 1.03
CA PRO A 72 0.31 4.65 1.59
C PRO A 72 1.65 5.11 2.12
N GLU A 73 2.00 6.35 1.77
CA GLU A 73 3.06 7.10 2.42
C GLU A 73 2.88 6.91 3.92
N SER A 74 3.91 6.38 4.58
CA SER A 74 3.96 6.13 6.01
C SER A 74 3.84 7.46 6.75
N ALA A 75 2.66 8.08 6.72
CA ALA A 75 2.20 8.84 7.85
C ALA A 75 2.38 7.91 9.02
N THR A 76 3.12 8.39 10.01
CA THR A 76 3.31 7.80 11.33
C THR A 76 1.95 7.69 12.03
N GLN A 77 0.99 6.98 11.43
CA GLN A 77 -0.07 6.33 12.14
C GLN A 77 0.67 5.32 12.97
N THR A 78 0.92 5.71 14.22
CA THR A 78 1.13 4.78 15.31
C THR A 78 0.13 3.66 15.05
N VAL A 79 0.64 2.52 14.56
CA VAL A 79 -0.17 1.32 14.32
C VAL A 79 -0.75 1.05 15.69
N GLN A 80 -2.00 1.48 15.91
CA GLN A 80 -2.68 1.17 17.15
C GLN A 80 -2.70 -0.35 17.15
N PRO A 81 -2.05 -0.98 18.14
CA PRO A 81 -1.97 -2.42 18.15
C PRO A 81 -3.41 -2.91 18.12
N VAL A 82 -3.74 -3.73 17.11
CA VAL A 82 -4.99 -4.49 17.04
C VAL A 82 -4.88 -5.63 18.06
N ILE A 83 -4.55 -5.29 19.31
CA ILE A 83 -4.21 -6.21 20.38
C ILE A 83 -5.00 -5.75 21.59
N SER A 84 -5.74 -6.68 22.20
CA SER A 84 -6.31 -6.43 23.53
C SER A 84 -5.15 -6.16 24.50
N GLY A 85 -5.32 -5.18 25.41
CA GLY A 85 -4.23 -4.71 26.28
C GLY A 85 -3.50 -5.84 27.04
N ASN A 86 -4.24 -6.90 27.40
CA ASN A 86 -3.69 -8.09 28.05
C ASN A 86 -2.73 -8.90 27.15
N LEU A 87 -3.10 -9.18 25.90
CA LEU A 87 -2.23 -9.95 25.00
C LEU A 87 -0.98 -9.17 24.61
N LYS A 88 -1.09 -7.84 24.50
CA LYS A 88 0.06 -6.98 24.25
C LYS A 88 1.04 -7.04 25.41
N TYR A 89 0.52 -6.98 26.64
CA TYR A 89 1.34 -7.08 27.85
C TYR A 89 2.01 -8.45 27.98
N GLU A 90 1.27 -9.53 27.70
CA GLU A 90 1.82 -10.88 27.73
C GLU A 90 2.93 -11.07 26.69
N LEU A 91 2.71 -10.62 25.46
CA LEU A 91 3.71 -10.68 24.40
C LEU A 91 4.97 -9.89 24.78
N ASP A 92 4.81 -8.66 25.25
CA ASP A 92 5.93 -7.78 25.63
C ASP A 92 6.72 -8.36 26.82
N SER A 93 6.00 -8.96 27.78
CA SER A 93 6.59 -9.66 28.92
C SER A 93 7.42 -10.88 28.48
N VAL A 94 6.86 -11.72 27.61
CA VAL A 94 7.54 -12.92 27.09
C VAL A 94 8.78 -12.52 26.28
N LEU A 95 8.65 -11.60 25.33
CA LEU A 95 9.77 -11.13 24.49
C LEU A 95 10.88 -10.50 25.33
N SER A 96 10.53 -9.73 26.36
CA SER A 96 11.49 -9.11 27.28
C SER A 96 12.18 -10.15 28.18
N SER A 97 11.44 -11.15 28.67
CA SER A 97 12.00 -12.25 29.47
C SER A 97 13.00 -13.09 28.68
N LEU A 98 12.73 -13.27 27.39
CA LEU A 98 13.56 -14.00 26.43
C LEU A 98 14.64 -13.11 25.81
N LYS A 99 14.71 -11.83 26.20
CA LYS A 99 15.67 -10.82 25.70
C LYS A 99 15.67 -10.64 24.17
N ILE A 100 14.63 -11.08 23.48
CA ILE A 100 14.44 -10.93 22.02
C ILE A 100 13.60 -9.69 21.66
N ASN A 101 13.27 -8.86 22.66
CA ASN A 101 12.83 -7.47 22.49
C ASN A 101 14.00 -6.65 21.90
N ASN A 102 14.16 -6.71 20.59
CA ASN A 102 15.05 -5.83 19.84
C ASN A 102 14.26 -5.14 18.71
N GLY A 103 14.77 -4.02 18.20
CA GLY A 103 14.11 -3.28 17.12
C GLY A 103 13.72 -4.15 15.92
N PRO A 104 14.64 -4.98 15.37
CA PRO A 104 14.34 -5.85 14.25
C PRO A 104 13.23 -6.89 14.50
N MET A 105 13.12 -7.43 15.72
CA MET A 105 12.05 -8.38 16.09
C MET A 105 10.71 -7.66 16.23
N MET A 106 10.70 -6.49 16.88
CA MET A 106 9.47 -5.69 17.03
C MET A 106 8.91 -5.24 15.68
N ASP A 107 9.79 -4.87 14.74
CA ASP A 107 9.40 -4.53 13.37
C ASP A 107 8.77 -5.72 12.64
N ALA A 108 9.33 -6.93 12.79
CA ALA A 108 8.79 -8.13 12.18
C ALA A 108 7.46 -8.56 12.82
N ILE A 109 7.31 -8.42 14.13
CA ILE A 109 6.05 -8.68 14.83
C ILE A 109 4.96 -7.71 14.35
N SER A 110 5.29 -6.42 14.25
CA SER A 110 4.36 -5.40 13.74
C SER A 110 3.92 -5.73 12.30
N ARG A 111 4.88 -6.07 11.42
CA ARG A 111 4.59 -6.47 10.05
C ARG A 111 3.73 -7.73 9.99
N PHE A 112 4.10 -8.76 10.75
CA PHE A 112 3.33 -10.00 10.84
C PHE A 112 1.89 -9.73 11.27
N GLN A 113 1.66 -8.91 12.29
CA GLN A 113 0.32 -8.61 12.79
C GLN A 113 -0.56 -7.97 11.72
N VAL A 114 -0.02 -7.00 10.97
CA VAL A 114 -0.74 -6.33 9.88
C VAL A 114 -1.03 -7.30 8.74
N GLU A 115 0.00 -7.97 8.23
CA GLU A 115 -0.13 -8.86 7.06
C GLU A 115 -0.97 -10.10 7.35
N PHE A 116 -0.82 -10.69 8.54
CA PHE A 116 -1.60 -11.86 8.94
C PHE A 116 -3.08 -11.49 9.12
N HIS A 117 -3.39 -10.33 9.70
CA HIS A 117 -4.77 -9.86 9.84
C HIS A 117 -5.43 -9.60 8.46
N ASP A 118 -4.73 -8.94 7.55
CA ASP A 118 -5.21 -8.71 6.18
C ASP A 118 -5.41 -10.02 5.41
N THR A 119 -4.50 -10.96 5.58
CA THR A 119 -4.56 -12.28 4.94
C THR A 119 -5.74 -13.10 5.48
N MET A 120 -5.99 -13.06 6.79
CA MET A 120 -7.14 -13.70 7.43
C MET A 120 -8.47 -13.11 6.93
N LYS A 121 -8.54 -11.78 6.68
CA LYS A 121 -9.71 -11.15 6.06
C LYS A 121 -9.94 -11.59 4.62
N ARG A 122 -8.87 -11.79 3.85
CA ARG A 122 -8.93 -12.26 2.45
C ARG A 122 -9.25 -13.75 2.35
N GLY A 123 -9.11 -14.50 3.45
CA GLY A 123 -9.34 -15.95 3.48
C GLY A 123 -8.22 -16.77 2.84
N ASP A 124 -7.05 -16.17 2.61
CA ASP A 124 -5.91 -16.84 1.97
C ASP A 124 -5.10 -17.63 3.02
N LYS A 125 -5.48 -18.90 3.22
CA LYS A 125 -4.86 -19.77 4.22
C LYS A 125 -3.37 -20.05 3.93
N ASN A 126 -2.99 -20.14 2.66
CA ASN A 126 -1.60 -20.48 2.29
C ASN A 126 -0.64 -19.35 2.67
N VAL A 127 -1.03 -18.11 2.41
CA VAL A 127 -0.25 -16.93 2.82
C VAL A 127 -0.23 -16.81 4.34
N ALA A 128 -1.34 -17.12 5.02
CA ALA A 128 -1.40 -17.08 6.48
C ALA A 128 -0.44 -18.10 7.13
N ASP A 129 -0.41 -19.33 6.62
CA ASP A 129 0.50 -20.38 7.09
C ASP A 129 1.96 -20.03 6.78
N LEU A 130 2.23 -19.40 5.63
CA LEU A 130 3.58 -18.93 5.29
C LEU A 130 4.06 -17.82 6.25
N LEU A 131 3.21 -16.86 6.59
CA LEU A 131 3.53 -15.81 7.55
C LEU A 131 3.81 -16.37 8.95
N VAL A 132 3.05 -17.39 9.36
CA VAL A 132 3.28 -18.10 10.63
C VAL A 132 4.63 -18.82 10.61
N LEU A 133 4.97 -19.47 9.50
CA LEU A 133 6.26 -20.14 9.33
C LEU A 133 7.42 -19.15 9.40
N GLU A 134 7.31 -18.00 8.71
CA GLU A 134 8.35 -16.97 8.69
C GLU A 134 8.62 -16.42 10.10
N ILE A 135 7.57 -16.00 10.82
CA ILE A 135 7.74 -15.41 12.15
C ILE A 135 8.28 -16.45 13.15
N ALA A 136 7.83 -17.70 13.06
CA ALA A 136 8.33 -18.81 13.88
C ALA A 136 9.83 -19.05 13.64
N PHE A 137 10.25 -19.09 12.37
CA PHE A 137 11.65 -19.25 12.00
C PHE A 137 12.52 -18.10 12.53
N ARG A 138 12.01 -16.87 12.46
CA ARG A 138 12.73 -15.68 12.94
C ARG A 138 12.89 -15.68 14.46
N ILE A 139 11.83 -16.01 15.20
CA ILE A 139 11.87 -16.18 16.66
C ILE A 139 12.87 -17.26 17.05
N ARG A 140 12.80 -18.42 16.40
CA ARG A 140 13.75 -19.52 16.63
C ARG A 140 15.19 -19.08 16.42
N THR A 141 15.46 -18.40 15.31
CA THR A 141 16.79 -17.91 14.96
C THR A 141 17.32 -16.93 16.00
N ASP A 142 16.47 -16.02 16.49
CA ASP A 142 16.89 -15.05 17.50
C ASP A 142 17.08 -15.69 18.88
N LEU A 143 16.29 -16.70 19.25
CA LEU A 143 16.53 -17.50 20.46
C LEU A 143 17.85 -18.29 20.38
N GLN A 144 18.16 -18.89 19.22
CA GLN A 144 19.44 -19.59 19.02
C GLN A 144 20.64 -18.64 19.13
N LYS A 145 20.55 -17.41 18.60
CA LYS A 145 21.62 -16.40 18.75
C LYS A 145 21.88 -16.00 20.21
N GLN A 146 20.90 -16.20 21.09
CA GLN A 146 21.03 -15.90 22.52
C GLN A 146 21.47 -17.10 23.35
N ASP A 147 21.91 -18.17 22.71
CA ASP A 147 22.35 -19.41 23.37
C ASP A 147 21.22 -20.01 24.24
N TYR A 148 19.96 -19.83 23.82
CA TYR A 148 18.80 -20.35 24.52
C TYR A 148 18.74 -21.88 24.41
N PRO A 149 18.31 -22.61 25.45
CA PRO A 149 18.33 -24.07 25.44
C PRO A 149 17.49 -24.66 24.29
N GLU A 150 18.13 -25.42 23.38
CA GLU A 150 17.46 -25.99 22.19
C GLU A 150 16.20 -26.79 22.52
N ASN A 151 16.18 -27.46 23.67
CA ASN A 151 15.04 -28.24 24.17
C ASN A 151 13.83 -27.39 24.60
N GLN A 152 14.01 -26.07 24.75
CA GLN A 152 12.96 -25.12 25.14
C GLN A 152 12.58 -24.18 23.99
N ILE A 153 13.43 -24.02 22.97
CA ILE A 153 13.20 -23.11 21.85
C ILE A 153 11.85 -23.37 21.18
N GLU A 154 11.54 -24.62 20.83
CA GLU A 154 10.30 -24.93 20.11
C GLU A 154 9.05 -24.58 20.92
N ARG A 155 9.09 -24.81 22.25
CA ARG A 155 8.00 -24.47 23.16
C ARG A 155 7.77 -22.96 23.24
N GLU A 156 8.83 -22.19 23.33
CA GLU A 156 8.74 -20.72 23.39
C GLU A 156 8.31 -20.13 22.05
N VAL A 157 8.78 -20.70 20.93
CA VAL A 157 8.31 -20.33 19.58
C VAL A 157 6.81 -20.57 19.47
N GLU A 158 6.32 -21.74 19.83
CA GLU A 158 4.90 -22.07 19.78
C GLU A 158 4.06 -21.14 20.67
N ARG A 159 4.55 -20.82 21.87
CA ARG A 159 3.91 -19.87 22.79
C ARG A 159 3.79 -18.48 22.18
N ILE A 160 4.88 -17.92 21.66
CA ILE A 160 4.89 -16.57 21.06
C ILE A 160 3.98 -16.53 19.83
N VAL A 161 4.09 -17.53 18.94
CA VAL A 161 3.24 -17.64 17.75
C VAL A 161 1.77 -17.78 18.12
N GLY A 162 1.45 -18.53 19.19
CA GLY A 162 0.10 -18.65 19.72
C GLY A 162 -0.49 -17.29 20.12
N ILE A 163 0.26 -16.50 20.90
CA ILE A 163 -0.14 -15.16 21.32
C ILE A 163 -0.33 -14.24 20.10
N LEU A 164 0.58 -14.31 19.12
CA LEU A 164 0.52 -13.52 17.89
C LEU A 164 -0.71 -13.85 17.02
N LYS A 165 -1.07 -15.14 16.89
CA LYS A 165 -2.26 -15.58 16.15
C LYS A 165 -3.55 -15.14 16.84
N GLN A 166 -3.62 -15.29 18.16
CA GLN A 166 -4.79 -14.91 18.96
C GLN A 166 -5.02 -13.39 18.95
N THR A 167 -3.93 -12.64 18.98
CA THR A 167 -3.92 -11.19 18.81
C THR A 167 -4.62 -10.76 17.52
N ALA A 168 -4.26 -11.36 16.39
CA ALA A 168 -4.81 -10.99 15.09
C ALA A 168 -6.28 -11.41 14.88
N GLN A 169 -6.74 -12.45 15.59
CA GLN A 169 -8.12 -12.92 15.53
C GLN A 169 -9.09 -12.08 16.38
N GLN A 170 -8.65 -11.56 17.54
CA GLN A 170 -9.50 -10.70 18.39
C GLN A 170 -9.83 -9.35 17.76
N GLY A 171 -9.01 -8.87 16.82
CA GLY A 171 -9.29 -7.68 16.02
C GLY A 171 -10.50 -7.78 15.08
N ASN A 172 -11.07 -8.97 14.89
CA ASN A 172 -12.16 -9.23 13.95
C ASN A 172 -13.53 -9.40 14.64
N ALA A 173 -13.60 -9.29 15.97
CA ALA A 173 -14.80 -9.55 16.78
C ALA A 173 -15.56 -8.27 17.20
N LYS A 174 -15.32 -7.12 16.53
CA LYS A 174 -16.05 -5.88 16.76
C LYS A 174 -16.49 -5.25 15.45
#